data_AF-A0A415VFA6-F1
#
_entry.id   AF-A0A415VFA6-F1
#
_cell.length_a   1.000
_cell.length_b   1.000
_cell.length_c   1.000
_cell.angle_alpha   90.00
_cell.angle_beta   90.00
_cell.angle_gamma   90.00
#
_symmetry.space_group_name_H-M   'P 1'
#
loop_
_entity.id
_entity.type
_entity.pdbx_description
1 polymer ?
#
loop_
_entity_poly.entity_id
_entity_poly.type
_entity_poly.pdbx_seq_one_letter_code
_entity_poly.pdbx_strand_id
1 'polypeptide(L)'
;MNQELVRKAIEYAVSLCDMYNNRIVITINGSGGMGNSTEIRPYCNEGFSFDPRLNAIIVTRTEGKTFIDTDSIKTIHCYKFKL
;
A
#
# COMPACT_ATOMS: atom_id res chain seq x y z
N MET A 1 6.66 -1.68 -14.44
CA MET A 1 7.62 -0.98 -13.56
C MET A 1 8.75 -1.94 -13.22
N ASN A 2 9.93 -1.45 -12.83
CA ASN A 2 10.96 -2.32 -12.29
C ASN A 2 10.49 -2.84 -10.92
N GLN A 3 10.26 -4.15 -10.79
CA GLN A 3 9.67 -4.75 -9.58
C GLN A 3 10.53 -4.57 -8.34
N GLU A 4 11.86 -4.50 -8.49
CA GLU A 4 12.75 -4.21 -7.37
C GLU A 4 12.51 -2.78 -6.83
N LEU A 5 12.27 -1.81 -7.72
CA LEU A 5 11.93 -0.45 -7.32
C LEU A 5 10.55 -0.36 -6.67
N VAL A 6 9.57 -1.13 -7.16
CA VAL A 6 8.25 -1.24 -6.53
C VAL A 6 8.39 -1.77 -5.11
N ARG A 7 9.13 -2.87 -4.94
CA ARG A 7 9.37 -3.48 -3.62
C ARG A 7 10.02 -2.49 -2.65
N LYS A 8 11.10 -1.82 -3.05
CA LYS A 8 11.79 -0.81 -2.24
C LYS A 8 10.86 0.35 -1.86
N ALA A 9 10.02 0.79 -2.80
CA ALA A 9 9.05 1.86 -2.54
C ALA A 9 7.97 1.44 -1.53
N ILE A 10 7.50 0.19 -1.60
CA ILE A 10 6.56 -0.37 -0.62
C ILE A 10 7.22 -0.49 0.75
N GLU A 11 8.42 -1.07 0.83
CA GLU A 11 9.19 -1.20 2.08
C GLU A 11 9.39 0.16 2.75
N TYR A 12 9.77 1.18 1.97
CA TYR A 12 9.91 2.55 2.46
C TYR A 12 8.56 3.15 2.93
N ALA A 13 7.48 2.93 2.18
CA ALA A 13 6.15 3.42 2.54
C ALA A 13 5.65 2.80 3.86
N VAL A 14 5.78 1.48 4.02
CA VAL A 14 5.46 0.75 5.26
C VAL A 14 6.24 1.35 6.44
N SER A 15 7.56 1.47 6.29
CA SER A 15 8.43 2.05 7.33
C SER A 15 8.03 3.48 7.72
N LEU A 16 7.64 4.32 6.76
CA LEU A 16 7.16 5.67 7.03
C LEU A 16 5.80 5.69 7.75
N CYS A 17 4.89 4.77 7.42
CA CYS A 17 3.60 4.67 8.09
C CYS A 17 3.76 4.28 9.56
N ASP A 18 4.61 3.28 9.84
CA ASP A 18 4.88 2.82 11.20
C ASP A 18 5.54 3.91 12.08
N MET A 19 6.47 4.68 11.51
CA MET A 19 7.19 5.72 12.26
C MET A 19 6.35 6.97 12.54
N TYR A 20 5.39 7.30 11.68
CA TYR A 20 4.78 8.64 11.65
C TYR A 20 3.26 8.64 11.60
N ASN A 21 2.60 7.48 11.69
CA ASN A 21 1.15 7.36 11.62
C ASN A 21 0.56 8.04 10.35
N ASN A 22 1.32 7.97 9.25
CA ASN A 22 1.11 8.74 8.02
C ASN A 22 0.18 8.02 7.03
N ARG A 23 -0.45 8.80 6.14
CA ARG A 23 -1.30 8.26 5.07
C ARG A 23 -0.45 7.86 3.87
N ILE A 24 -0.43 6.57 3.57
CA ILE A 24 0.01 6.05 2.28
C ILE A 24 -1.20 6.06 1.34
N VAL A 25 -0.98 6.30 0.05
CA VAL A 25 -1.93 6.07 -1.03
C VAL A 25 -1.25 5.19 -2.05
N ILE A 26 -1.77 3.98 -2.20
CA ILE A 26 -1.32 3.04 -3.22
C ILE A 26 -2.39 3.00 -4.29
N THR A 27 -2.00 3.14 -5.55
CA THR A 27 -2.88 2.99 -6.71
C THR A 27 -2.63 1.64 -7.33
N ILE A 28 -3.66 0.80 -7.38
CA ILE A 28 -3.63 -0.48 -8.09
C ILE A 28 -4.29 -0.39 -9.47
N ASN A 29 -3.89 -1.28 -10.38
CA ASN A 29 -4.54 -1.51 -11.65
C ASN A 29 -5.92 -2.15 -11.38
N GLY A 30 -6.98 -1.39 -11.59
CA GLY A 30 -8.31 -1.97 -11.69
C GLY A 30 -8.42 -2.82 -12.96
N SER A 31 -8.98 -4.02 -12.85
CA SER A 31 -9.41 -4.83 -13.98
C SER A 31 -10.56 -4.14 -14.70
N GLY A 32 -10.25 -3.21 -15.61
CA GLY A 32 -11.25 -2.59 -16.48
C GLY A 32 -11.00 -1.12 -16.78
N GLY A 33 -10.29 -0.86 -17.88
CA GLY A 33 -10.52 0.22 -18.85
C GLY A 33 -10.44 1.70 -18.43
N MET A 34 -10.71 2.08 -17.19
CA MET A 34 -10.75 3.46 -16.71
C MET A 34 -10.33 3.50 -15.24
N GLY A 35 -9.15 4.05 -14.96
CA GLY A 35 -8.89 4.91 -13.79
C GLY A 35 -9.20 4.42 -12.36
N ASN A 36 -9.56 3.17 -12.10
CA ASN A 36 -9.92 2.70 -10.76
C ASN A 36 -8.67 2.48 -9.90
N SER A 37 -8.09 3.57 -9.40
CA SER A 37 -7.12 3.56 -8.33
C SER A 37 -7.81 3.24 -7.01
N THR A 38 -7.68 2.02 -6.49
CA THR A 38 -8.12 1.73 -5.12
C THR A 38 -7.11 2.33 -4.16
N GLU A 39 -7.44 3.46 -3.55
CA GLU A 39 -6.65 4.04 -2.49
C GLU A 39 -6.73 3.18 -1.22
N ILE A 40 -5.59 2.65 -0.79
CA ILE A 40 -5.48 2.08 0.56
C ILE A 40 -5.13 3.21 1.51
N ARG A 41 -6.04 3.55 2.42
CA ARG A 41 -5.72 4.33 3.61
C ARG A 41 -5.70 3.37 4.79
N PRO A 42 -4.56 3.07 5.42
CA PRO A 42 -4.60 2.53 6.76
C PRO A 42 -5.21 3.64 7.64
N TYR A 43 -6.52 3.59 7.89
CA TYR A 43 -7.12 4.44 8.91
C TYR A 43 -6.57 3.99 10.27
N CYS A 44 -6.48 4.92 11.22
CA CYS A 44 -5.88 4.69 12.52
C CYS A 44 -6.43 3.38 13.15
N ASN A 45 -5.51 2.46 13.50
CA ASN A 45 -5.70 1.09 14.02
C ASN A 45 -5.78 -0.07 12.99
N GLU A 46 -5.64 0.17 11.69
CA GLU A 46 -5.43 -0.91 10.72
C GLU A 46 -3.96 -1.34 10.68
N GLY A 47 -3.69 -2.65 10.69
CA GLY A 47 -2.34 -3.19 10.57
C GLY A 47 -1.89 -3.20 9.11
N PHE A 48 -0.74 -2.62 8.80
CA PHE A 48 -0.24 -2.51 7.42
C PHE A 48 1.14 -3.14 7.30
N SER A 49 1.32 -4.10 6.39
CA SER A 49 2.62 -4.77 6.20
C SER A 49 2.82 -5.24 4.77
N PHE A 50 4.08 -5.46 4.40
CA PHE A 50 4.47 -6.09 3.14
C PHE A 50 5.09 -7.46 3.42
N ASP A 51 4.57 -8.51 2.79
CA ASP A 51 5.17 -9.86 2.83
C ASP A 51 5.83 -10.18 1.49
N PRO A 52 7.17 -10.18 1.41
CA PRO A 52 7.89 -10.46 0.17
C PRO A 52 7.73 -11.89 -0.32
N ARG A 53 7.35 -12.85 0.55
CA ARG A 53 7.13 -14.25 0.15
C ARG A 53 5.81 -14.41 -0.60
N LEU A 54 4.82 -13.57 -0.27
CA LEU A 54 3.52 -13.55 -0.91
C LEU A 54 3.46 -12.55 -2.07
N ASN A 55 4.53 -11.77 -2.29
CA ASN A 55 4.56 -10.64 -3.21
C ASN A 55 3.36 -9.68 -3.01
N ALA A 56 2.94 -9.48 -1.75
CA ALA A 56 1.67 -8.83 -1.43
C ALA A 56 1.77 -7.87 -0.23
N ILE A 57 0.97 -6.81 -0.30
CA ILE A 57 0.66 -5.94 0.83
C ILE A 57 -0.52 -6.54 1.58
N ILE A 58 -0.41 -6.61 2.91
CA ILE A 58 -1.45 -7.12 3.80
C ILE A 58 -1.97 -5.96 4.63
N VAL A 59 -3.26 -5.67 4.44
CA VAL A 59 -4.01 -4.70 5.25
C VAL A 59 -4.91 -5.47 6.19
N THR A 60 -4.65 -5.38 7.49
CA THR A 60 -5.44 -5.99 8.55
C THR A 60 -6.44 -4.97 9.07
N ARG A 61 -7.71 -5.21 8.77
CA ARG A 61 -8.85 -4.40 9.22
C ARG A 61 -9.63 -5.15 10.28
N THR A 62 -10.57 -4.46 10.93
CA THR A 62 -11.52 -5.09 11.86
C THR A 62 -12.40 -6.15 11.19
N GLU A 63 -12.71 -5.98 9.91
CA GLU A 63 -13.53 -6.90 9.10
C GLU A 63 -12.75 -8.08 8.50
N GLY A 64 -11.41 -8.09 8.57
CA GLY A 64 -10.58 -9.14 8.01
C GLY A 64 -9.27 -8.65 7.39
N LYS A 65 -8.64 -9.51 6.59
CA LYS A 65 -7.38 -9.19 5.89
C LYS A 65 -7.62 -9.02 4.40
N THR A 66 -7.11 -7.92 3.85
CA THR A 66 -7.06 -7.68 2.42
C THR A 66 -5.62 -7.89 1.93
N PHE A 67 -5.49 -8.71 0.90
CA PHE A 67 -4.20 -9.01 0.25
C PHE A 67 -4.16 -8.30 -1.09
N ILE A 68 -3.08 -7.56 -1.34
CA ILE A 68 -2.93 -6.73 -2.52
C ILE A 68 -1.64 -7.14 -3.21
N ASP A 69 -1.80 -7.77 -4.36
CA ASP A 69 -0.68 -8.18 -5.21
C ASP A 69 0.11 -6.95 -5.65
N THR A 70 1.41 -6.98 -5.39
CA THR A 70 2.29 -5.86 -5.73
C THR A 70 2.50 -5.70 -7.24
N ASP A 71 2.29 -6.75 -8.04
CA ASP A 71 2.31 -6.66 -9.50
C ASP A 71 1.13 -5.84 -10.04
N SER A 72 0.07 -5.71 -9.25
CA SER A 72 -1.06 -4.85 -9.58
C SER A 72 -0.81 -3.38 -9.21
N ILE A 73 0.31 -3.01 -8.58
CA ILE A 73 0.57 -1.64 -8.15
C ILE A 73 1.10 -0.78 -9.30
N LYS A 74 0.48 0.40 -9.47
CA LYS A 74 0.84 1.39 -10.49
C LYS A 74 1.57 2.58 -9.92
N THR A 75 1.12 3.13 -8.79
CA THR A 75 1.82 4.24 -8.11
C THR A 75 1.71 4.11 -6.60
N ILE A 76 2.69 4.67 -5.89
CA ILE A 76 2.73 4.75 -4.43
C ILE A 76 3.02 6.20 -4.08
N HIS A 77 2.14 6.82 -3.30
CA HIS A 77 2.28 8.18 -2.79
C HIS A 77 2.30 8.12 -1.26
N CYS A 78 3.32 8.73 -0.64
CA CYS A 78 3.42 8.85 0.81
C CYS A 78 3.17 10.31 1.19
N TYR A 79 2.16 10.56 2.01
CA TYR A 79 1.84 11.90 2.49
C TYR A 79 2.29 12.05 3.94
N LYS A 80 3.13 13.05 4.20
CA LYS A 80 3.40 13.50 5.56
C LYS A 80 2.17 14.26 6.04
N PHE A 81 1.52 13.81 7.10
CA PHE A 81 0.52 14.62 7.77
C PHE A 81 1.22 15.85 8.35
N LYS A 82 0.92 17.05 7.82
CA LYS A 82 1.31 18.29 8.48
C LYS A 82 0.20 18.61 9.48
N LEU A 83 0.57 18.60 10.77
CA LEU A 83 -0.23 19.19 11.85
C LEU A 83 -0.45 20.68 11.58
#